data_AF-A0A812XND0-F1
#
_entry.id   AF-A0A812XND0-F1
#
_cell.length_a   1.000
_cell.length_b   1.000
_cell.length_c   1.000
_cell.angle_alpha   90.00
_cell.angle_beta   90.00
_cell.angle_gamma   90.00
#
_symmetry.space_group_name_H-M   'P 1'
#
loop_
_entity.id
_entity.type
_entity.pdbx_description
1 polymer ?
#
loop_
_entity_poly.entity_id
_entity_poly.type
_entity_poly.pdbx_seq_one_letter_code
_entity_poly.pdbx_strand_id
1 'polypeptide(L)'
;MTVQESQERQGLLASSEMSQQTTPVLGGALVSWNMFWFVVLPTTLVAMVLFIIFGLWPVSAAIAWLAVIYGIVELVIILCFKNSFFLWALQRPWNLLVRLLLPPVEIVDSIGAGGTDLAMIIFNKWGKNVCSAGQVWMGSHAEVKKAVQNPQARNHWLGEHPLYAKNLPHGESGRCVFLLSLTNKALGGTGDHEAFRQCMIDTLFTPASVTRETDDLSIKLMKQLAEAYESMANHAFFFSNDGQQLFWTKYLHHVLFGLDIESKEVMDTLNPMFEGQGGLSHYLEPLGRLPFFSNHAVIDKVGALYEKSPAFANFQVKPEYNNMTAKELAVLMVSIMRIAGVQGSRMCLWLCASGDSHGSLTMDPRPFWDTLNLDDEDEVLRYILEVTRLSPPVTISSRIATEDFSCEISGKTYNFPKGTNIGIPLVYANVDET
;
A
#
# COMPACT_ATOMS: atom_id res chain seq x y z
N MET A 1 -12.20 -8.57 54.84
CA MET A 1 -11.41 -8.77 53.60
C MET A 1 -10.62 -7.50 53.39
N THR A 2 -9.32 -7.62 53.62
CA THR A 2 -8.35 -6.51 53.75
C THR A 2 -7.82 -6.11 52.38
N VAL A 3 -7.47 -4.83 52.26
CA VAL A 3 -6.97 -4.09 51.07
C VAL A 3 -5.65 -4.63 50.49
N GLN A 4 -5.21 -5.81 50.94
CA GLN A 4 -3.98 -6.47 50.53
C GLN A 4 -4.22 -7.62 49.53
N GLU A 5 -5.47 -8.06 49.32
CA GLU A 5 -5.82 -9.06 48.28
C GLU A 5 -6.16 -8.44 46.91
N SER A 6 -6.23 -7.11 46.78
CA SER A 6 -6.48 -6.45 45.48
C SER A 6 -5.21 -6.09 44.71
N GLN A 7 -4.02 -6.27 45.30
CA GLN A 7 -2.73 -6.00 44.63
C GLN A 7 -2.05 -7.25 44.07
N GLU A 8 -2.43 -8.45 44.53
CA GLU A 8 -1.92 -9.73 43.96
C GLU A 8 -2.71 -10.23 42.74
N ARG A 9 -3.84 -9.60 42.39
CA ARG A 9 -4.57 -9.84 41.12
C ARG A 9 -4.19 -8.90 39.98
N GLN A 10 -3.26 -7.97 40.20
CA GLN A 10 -2.71 -7.09 39.15
C GLN A 10 -1.25 -7.42 38.78
N GLY A 11 -0.65 -8.46 39.39
CA GLY A 11 0.78 -8.76 39.25
C GLY A 11 1.14 -10.03 38.46
N LEU A 12 0.19 -10.91 38.17
CA LEU A 12 0.45 -12.19 37.51
C LEU A 12 -0.75 -12.55 36.64
N LEU A 13 -0.48 -12.80 35.35
CA LEU A 13 -1.36 -13.19 34.23
C LEU A 13 -1.67 -12.06 33.22
N ALA A 14 -1.04 -12.22 32.05
CA ALA A 14 -1.33 -11.65 30.74
C ALA A 14 -0.51 -10.42 30.26
N SER A 15 0.79 -10.63 29.99
CA SER A 15 1.41 -10.11 28.74
C SER A 15 2.72 -10.81 28.32
N SER A 16 3.11 -11.93 28.95
CA SER A 16 4.25 -12.77 28.50
C SER A 16 3.94 -13.68 27.32
N GLU A 17 2.77 -13.52 26.69
CA GLU A 17 2.47 -14.07 25.38
C GLU A 17 2.04 -12.92 24.48
N MET A 18 3.00 -12.06 24.14
CA MET A 18 3.02 -11.47 22.81
C MET A 18 2.99 -12.65 21.84
N SER A 19 1.78 -13.03 21.42
CA SER A 19 1.54 -13.69 20.15
C SER A 19 2.03 -12.72 19.06
N GLN A 20 3.36 -12.56 18.96
CA GLN A 20 4.01 -12.38 17.68
C GLN A 20 3.38 -13.45 16.79
N GLN A 21 2.82 -13.06 15.65
CA GLN A 21 2.58 -13.99 14.56
C GLN A 21 3.93 -14.64 14.21
N THR A 22 4.28 -15.73 14.91
CA THR A 22 5.57 -16.42 14.84
C THR A 22 5.58 -17.53 13.78
N THR A 23 4.50 -17.68 13.00
CA THR A 23 4.68 -18.27 11.68
C THR A 23 5.37 -17.22 10.81
N PRO A 24 6.66 -17.40 10.45
CA PRO A 24 7.27 -16.56 9.44
C PRO A 24 6.41 -16.66 8.19
N VAL A 25 5.64 -15.62 7.92
CA VAL A 25 5.15 -15.33 6.58
C VAL A 25 6.39 -15.34 5.69
N LEU A 26 6.28 -15.81 4.45
CA LEU A 26 7.36 -15.83 3.46
C LEU A 26 7.95 -14.44 3.11
N GLY A 27 7.79 -13.43 3.97
CA GLY A 27 8.53 -12.16 3.99
C GLY A 27 9.91 -12.23 4.66
N GLY A 28 10.49 -13.43 4.79
CA GLY A 28 11.89 -13.61 5.21
C GLY A 28 12.91 -12.96 4.27
N ALA A 29 12.50 -12.58 3.05
CA ALA A 29 13.29 -11.78 2.12
C ALA A 29 13.53 -10.33 2.63
N LEU A 30 12.54 -9.70 3.29
CA LEU A 30 12.74 -8.34 3.81
C LEU A 30 13.64 -8.29 5.05
N VAL A 31 13.71 -9.39 5.82
CA VAL A 31 14.65 -9.51 6.95
C VAL A 31 16.10 -9.62 6.46
N SER A 32 16.33 -10.31 5.33
CA SER A 32 17.66 -10.41 4.72
C SER A 32 18.08 -9.14 3.97
N TRP A 33 17.15 -8.34 3.44
CA TRP A 33 17.45 -7.00 2.88
C TRP A 33 18.04 -6.06 3.95
N ASN A 34 17.45 -6.05 5.16
CA ASN A 34 17.92 -5.24 6.30
C ASN A 34 19.34 -5.60 6.71
N MET A 35 19.54 -6.91 6.88
CA MET A 35 20.83 -7.42 7.28
C MET A 35 21.83 -7.17 6.16
N PHE A 36 21.49 -7.37 4.90
CA PHE A 36 22.45 -7.24 3.81
C PHE A 36 22.84 -5.78 3.51
N TRP A 37 21.90 -4.87 3.24
CA TRP A 37 22.25 -3.52 2.77
C TRP A 37 22.56 -2.51 3.86
N PHE A 38 22.05 -2.70 5.08
CA PHE A 38 22.23 -1.73 6.17
C PHE A 38 23.17 -2.21 7.27
N VAL A 39 23.39 -3.51 7.37
CA VAL A 39 24.34 -4.07 8.33
C VAL A 39 25.55 -4.62 7.60
N VAL A 40 25.39 -5.65 6.78
CA VAL A 40 26.48 -6.37 6.11
C VAL A 40 27.20 -5.45 5.15
N LEU A 41 26.56 -4.79 4.17
CA LEU A 41 27.27 -3.95 3.20
C LEU A 41 28.01 -2.79 3.89
N PRO A 42 27.42 -2.01 4.81
CA PRO A 42 28.14 -0.95 5.51
C PRO A 42 29.24 -1.48 6.42
N THR A 43 29.02 -2.57 7.18
CA THR A 43 30.10 -3.19 7.96
C THR A 43 31.18 -3.80 7.08
N THR A 44 30.83 -4.27 5.89
CA THR A 44 31.75 -4.80 4.88
C THR A 44 32.60 -3.69 4.31
N LEU A 45 32.02 -2.52 4.01
CA LEU A 45 32.73 -1.31 3.59
C LEU A 45 33.64 -0.76 4.70
N VAL A 46 33.16 -0.71 5.95
CA VAL A 46 33.96 -0.31 7.11
C VAL A 46 35.11 -1.29 7.34
N ALA A 47 34.85 -2.61 7.26
CA ALA A 47 35.87 -3.63 7.37
C ALA A 47 36.90 -3.51 6.24
N MET A 48 36.48 -3.26 5.00
CA MET A 48 37.40 -2.98 3.89
C MET A 48 38.33 -1.80 4.20
N VAL A 49 37.79 -0.69 4.72
CA VAL A 49 38.58 0.49 5.08
C VAL A 49 39.54 0.18 6.24
N LEU A 50 39.08 -0.52 7.29
CA LEU A 50 39.93 -0.92 8.41
C LEU A 50 41.06 -1.86 7.96
N PHE A 51 40.77 -2.84 7.12
CA PHE A 51 41.78 -3.75 6.58
C PHE A 51 42.81 -3.01 5.70
N ILE A 52 42.41 -1.96 4.97
CA ILE A 52 43.36 -1.08 4.27
C ILE A 52 44.27 -0.37 5.27
N ILE A 53 43.71 0.21 6.35
CA ILE A 53 44.46 0.92 7.39
C ILE A 53 45.47 0.01 8.10
N PHE A 54 45.12 -1.26 8.32
CA PHE A 54 46.00 -2.25 8.97
C PHE A 54 46.92 -3.01 8.00
N GLY A 55 47.03 -2.60 6.73
CA GLY A 55 47.91 -3.23 5.75
C GLY A 55 47.44 -4.61 5.22
N LEU A 56 46.19 -4.99 5.49
CA LEU A 56 45.54 -6.22 5.03
C LEU A 56 44.83 -6.02 3.67
N TRP A 57 45.52 -5.38 2.73
CA TRP A 57 45.01 -5.10 1.38
C TRP A 57 44.38 -6.30 0.65
N PRO A 58 44.96 -7.53 0.70
CA PRO A 58 44.36 -8.69 0.03
C PRO A 58 42.96 -9.04 0.53
N VAL A 59 42.68 -8.83 1.82
CA VAL A 59 41.37 -9.12 2.42
C VAL A 59 40.33 -8.09 1.96
N SER A 60 40.67 -6.80 1.98
CA SER A 60 39.80 -5.75 1.44
C SER A 60 39.48 -5.96 -0.03
N ALA A 61 40.48 -6.34 -0.83
CA ALA A 61 40.30 -6.63 -2.25
C ALA A 61 39.36 -7.84 -2.47
N ALA A 62 39.54 -8.92 -1.71
CA ALA A 62 38.67 -10.10 -1.79
C ALA A 62 37.21 -9.76 -1.45
N ILE A 63 36.99 -8.95 -0.41
CA ILE A 63 35.66 -8.48 -0.01
C ILE A 63 35.03 -7.60 -1.11
N ALA A 64 35.79 -6.67 -1.69
CA ALA A 64 35.34 -5.84 -2.81
C ALA A 64 34.89 -6.70 -3.99
N TRP A 65 35.69 -7.71 -4.34
CA TRP A 65 35.37 -8.64 -5.42
C TRP A 65 34.11 -9.46 -5.15
N LEU A 66 33.87 -9.90 -3.91
CA LEU A 66 32.62 -10.58 -3.55
C LEU A 66 31.39 -9.68 -3.72
N ALA A 67 31.48 -8.40 -3.35
CA ALA A 67 30.39 -7.44 -3.56
C ALA A 67 30.14 -7.18 -5.06
N VAL A 68 31.19 -7.09 -5.87
CA VAL A 68 31.07 -6.97 -7.33
C VAL A 68 30.43 -8.22 -7.93
N ILE A 69 30.86 -9.42 -7.52
CA ILE A 69 30.28 -10.68 -7.98
C ILE A 69 28.80 -10.76 -7.61
N TYR A 70 28.44 -10.40 -6.37
CA TYR A 70 27.05 -10.35 -5.94
C TYR A 70 26.22 -9.41 -6.83
N GLY A 71 26.69 -8.18 -7.07
CA GLY A 71 26.02 -7.23 -7.95
C GLY A 71 25.88 -7.72 -9.40
N ILE A 72 26.90 -8.41 -9.93
CA ILE A 72 26.84 -9.03 -11.26
C ILE A 72 25.78 -10.15 -11.29
N VAL A 73 25.74 -11.01 -10.26
CA VAL A 73 24.74 -12.09 -10.17
C VAL A 73 23.33 -11.51 -10.11
N GLU A 74 23.09 -10.51 -9.28
CA GLU A 74 21.82 -9.77 -9.20
C GLU A 74 21.42 -9.19 -10.55
N LEU A 75 22.34 -8.50 -11.23
CA LEU A 75 22.10 -7.91 -12.53
C LEU A 75 21.76 -8.97 -13.58
N VAL A 76 22.48 -10.10 -13.60
CA VAL A 76 22.20 -11.22 -14.50
C VAL A 76 20.83 -11.83 -14.21
N ILE A 77 20.44 -11.96 -12.94
CA ILE A 77 19.10 -12.43 -12.59
C ILE A 77 18.06 -11.45 -13.14
N ILE A 78 18.18 -10.15 -12.83
CA ILE A 78 17.20 -9.13 -13.23
C ILE A 78 17.07 -9.03 -14.75
N LEU A 79 18.17 -9.04 -15.49
CA LEU A 79 18.18 -8.85 -16.94
C LEU A 79 17.82 -10.12 -17.73
N CYS A 80 18.26 -11.29 -17.26
CA CYS A 80 18.22 -12.52 -18.06
C CYS A 80 17.30 -13.61 -17.51
N PHE A 81 17.12 -13.70 -16.20
CA PHE A 81 16.49 -14.87 -15.56
C PHE A 81 15.36 -14.53 -14.58
N LYS A 82 14.92 -13.27 -14.52
CA LYS A 82 14.01 -12.73 -13.51
C LYS A 82 12.80 -13.62 -13.22
N ASN A 83 12.00 -13.92 -14.24
CA ASN A 83 10.77 -14.70 -14.09
C ASN A 83 11.04 -16.16 -13.68
N SER A 84 12.07 -16.79 -14.27
CA SER A 84 12.51 -18.14 -13.91
C SER A 84 13.03 -18.20 -12.47
N PHE A 85 13.74 -17.16 -12.03
CA PHE A 85 14.24 -17.05 -10.68
C PHE A 85 13.11 -16.87 -9.68
N PHE A 86 12.14 -15.98 -9.91
CA PHE A 86 10.95 -15.85 -9.05
C PHE A 86 10.19 -17.18 -8.94
N LEU A 87 9.92 -17.83 -10.07
CA LEU A 87 9.25 -19.12 -10.10
C LEU A 87 10.00 -20.18 -9.28
N TRP A 88 11.32 -20.26 -9.42
CA TRP A 88 12.15 -21.19 -8.66
C TRP A 88 12.20 -20.85 -7.17
N ALA A 89 12.32 -19.56 -6.84
CA ALA A 89 12.51 -19.03 -5.51
C ALA A 89 11.27 -19.18 -4.64
N LEU A 90 10.08 -18.88 -5.18
CA LEU A 90 8.82 -18.98 -4.45
C LEU A 90 8.43 -20.43 -4.13
N GLN A 91 8.92 -21.40 -4.89
CA GLN A 91 8.80 -22.83 -4.54
C GLN A 91 9.77 -23.26 -3.43
N ARG A 92 10.81 -22.47 -3.13
CA ARG A 92 11.94 -22.83 -2.25
C ARG A 92 12.33 -21.72 -1.27
N PRO A 93 11.39 -21.17 -0.48
CA PRO A 93 11.64 -20.01 0.38
C PRO A 93 12.71 -20.19 1.48
N TRP A 94 13.00 -21.44 1.83
CA TRP A 94 13.99 -21.78 2.85
C TRP A 94 15.40 -21.93 2.28
N ASN A 95 15.56 -21.88 0.95
CA ASN A 95 16.86 -21.95 0.32
C ASN A 95 17.67 -20.68 0.63
N LEU A 96 18.95 -20.85 1.00
CA LEU A 96 19.84 -19.75 1.35
C LEU A 96 20.00 -18.74 0.22
N LEU A 97 20.11 -19.21 -1.04
CA LEU A 97 20.26 -18.34 -2.20
C LEU A 97 19.01 -17.49 -2.42
N VAL A 98 17.82 -18.05 -2.20
CA VAL A 98 16.56 -17.29 -2.29
C VAL A 98 16.56 -16.16 -1.29
N ARG A 99 16.91 -16.43 -0.04
CA ARG A 99 16.94 -15.40 1.00
C ARG A 99 17.97 -14.32 0.72
N LEU A 100 19.09 -14.67 0.09
CA LEU A 100 20.15 -13.72 -0.23
C LEU A 100 19.83 -12.86 -1.47
N LEU A 101 19.24 -13.48 -2.51
CA LEU A 101 19.13 -12.88 -3.84
C LEU A 101 17.72 -12.41 -4.21
N LEU A 102 16.66 -12.94 -3.59
CA LEU A 102 15.30 -12.50 -3.88
C LEU A 102 15.00 -11.04 -3.49
N PRO A 103 15.45 -10.51 -2.33
CA PRO A 103 15.01 -9.19 -1.88
C PRO A 103 15.41 -8.01 -2.79
N PRO A 104 16.62 -7.97 -3.38
CA PRO A 104 16.94 -6.97 -4.41
C PRO A 104 16.10 -7.12 -5.66
N VAL A 105 15.96 -8.36 -6.14
CA VAL A 105 15.22 -8.64 -7.37
C VAL A 105 13.73 -8.29 -7.20
N GLU A 106 13.13 -8.59 -6.05
CA GLU A 106 11.72 -8.27 -5.77
C GLU A 106 11.49 -6.76 -5.69
N ILE A 107 12.36 -6.00 -5.02
CA ILE A 107 12.24 -4.53 -4.91
C ILE A 107 12.45 -3.86 -6.27
N VAL A 108 13.44 -4.30 -7.05
CA VAL A 108 13.69 -3.72 -8.38
C VAL A 108 12.54 -4.06 -9.32
N ASP A 109 12.00 -5.28 -9.26
CA ASP A 109 10.86 -5.66 -10.10
C ASP A 109 9.57 -4.96 -9.68
N SER A 110 9.33 -4.79 -8.38
CA SER A 110 8.11 -4.12 -7.89
C SER A 110 8.06 -2.65 -8.30
N ILE A 111 9.22 -2.00 -8.53
CA ILE A 111 9.27 -0.66 -9.13
C ILE A 111 8.82 -0.75 -10.59
N GLY A 112 7.52 -0.54 -10.80
CA GLY A 112 6.89 -0.45 -12.11
C GLY A 112 6.09 -1.68 -12.53
N ALA A 113 6.30 -2.86 -11.94
CA ALA A 113 5.51 -4.05 -12.31
C ALA A 113 4.00 -3.84 -12.14
N GLY A 114 3.55 -3.06 -11.16
CA GLY A 114 2.14 -2.72 -10.99
C GLY A 114 1.66 -1.49 -11.73
N GLY A 115 2.49 -0.83 -12.54
CA GLY A 115 1.99 0.15 -13.51
C GLY A 115 1.08 -0.56 -14.51
N THR A 116 -0.10 -0.01 -14.79
CA THR A 116 -1.15 -0.72 -15.56
C THR A 116 -0.66 -1.19 -16.92
N ASP A 117 0.11 -0.36 -17.65
CA ASP A 117 0.70 -0.73 -18.94
C ASP A 117 1.68 -1.91 -18.84
N LEU A 118 2.58 -1.86 -17.86
CA LEU A 118 3.58 -2.90 -17.65
C LEU A 118 2.94 -4.21 -17.20
N ALA A 119 1.94 -4.14 -16.32
CA ALA A 119 1.13 -5.29 -15.93
C ALA A 119 0.47 -5.91 -17.17
N MET A 120 -0.17 -5.11 -18.04
CA MET A 120 -0.79 -5.65 -19.27
C MET A 120 0.22 -6.26 -20.24
N ILE A 121 1.44 -5.71 -20.35
CA ILE A 121 2.52 -6.34 -21.13
C ILE A 121 2.90 -7.72 -20.54
N ILE A 122 2.98 -7.82 -19.21
CA ILE A 122 3.27 -9.10 -18.53
C ILE A 122 2.13 -10.09 -18.80
N PHE A 123 0.88 -9.69 -18.65
CA PHE A 123 -0.30 -10.51 -18.91
C PHE A 123 -0.31 -11.05 -20.35
N ASN A 124 -0.13 -10.18 -21.35
CA ASN A 124 -0.14 -10.58 -22.75
C ASN A 124 1.00 -11.54 -23.11
N LYS A 125 2.13 -11.47 -22.40
CA LYS A 125 3.29 -12.32 -22.64
C LYS A 125 3.25 -13.66 -21.92
N TRP A 126 2.73 -13.70 -20.69
CA TRP A 126 2.85 -14.85 -19.79
C TRP A 126 1.50 -15.47 -19.39
N GLY A 127 0.40 -14.82 -19.76
CA GLY A 127 -0.95 -15.23 -19.44
C GLY A 127 -1.40 -14.82 -18.04
N LYS A 128 -2.43 -15.50 -17.55
CA LYS A 128 -3.17 -15.13 -16.34
C LYS A 128 -2.41 -15.37 -15.03
N ASN A 129 -1.46 -16.29 -15.04
CA ASN A 129 -0.66 -16.64 -13.87
C ASN A 129 0.83 -16.47 -14.18
N VAL A 130 1.54 -15.77 -13.31
CA VAL A 130 2.97 -15.50 -13.47
C VAL A 130 3.63 -15.28 -12.10
N CYS A 131 4.93 -15.46 -12.01
CA CYS A 131 5.69 -15.02 -10.83
C CYS A 131 6.40 -13.70 -11.13
N SER A 132 6.07 -12.65 -10.37
CA SER A 132 6.65 -11.30 -10.50
C SER A 132 6.64 -10.62 -9.13
N ALA A 133 7.58 -9.69 -8.90
CA ALA A 133 7.71 -8.89 -7.69
C ALA A 133 7.73 -9.74 -6.40
N GLY A 134 8.33 -10.94 -6.44
CA GLY A 134 8.35 -11.84 -5.27
C GLY A 134 6.98 -12.43 -4.90
N GLN A 135 6.04 -12.43 -5.84
CA GLN A 135 4.68 -12.94 -5.66
C GLN A 135 4.30 -13.92 -6.77
N VAL A 136 3.30 -14.76 -6.48
CA VAL A 136 2.56 -15.52 -7.50
C VAL A 136 1.32 -14.72 -7.86
N TRP A 137 1.26 -14.16 -9.07
CA TRP A 137 0.12 -13.39 -9.54
C TRP A 137 -0.91 -14.35 -10.11
N MET A 138 -2.13 -14.28 -9.60
CA MET A 138 -3.24 -15.14 -10.02
C MET A 138 -4.37 -14.27 -10.56
N GLY A 139 -4.42 -14.10 -11.88
CA GLY A 139 -5.22 -13.06 -12.54
C GLY A 139 -6.50 -13.50 -13.21
N SER A 140 -6.90 -14.78 -13.12
CA SER A 140 -8.21 -15.17 -13.66
C SER A 140 -9.34 -14.49 -12.87
N HIS A 141 -10.43 -14.13 -13.55
CA HIS A 141 -11.57 -13.47 -12.89
C HIS A 141 -12.11 -14.30 -11.72
N ALA A 142 -12.24 -15.62 -11.89
CA ALA A 142 -12.71 -16.52 -10.84
C ALA A 142 -11.82 -16.51 -9.58
N GLU A 143 -10.49 -16.58 -9.76
CA GLU A 143 -9.53 -16.55 -8.64
C GLU A 143 -9.50 -15.19 -7.96
N VAL A 144 -9.50 -14.10 -8.72
CA VAL A 144 -9.54 -12.74 -8.18
C VAL A 144 -10.84 -12.50 -7.42
N LYS A 145 -11.99 -12.84 -8.00
CA LYS A 145 -13.30 -12.75 -7.34
C LYS A 145 -13.31 -13.52 -6.01
N LYS A 146 -12.84 -14.77 -6.03
CA LYS A 146 -12.72 -15.58 -4.81
C LYS A 146 -11.78 -14.93 -3.78
N ALA A 147 -10.67 -14.36 -4.22
CA ALA A 147 -9.71 -13.71 -3.33
C ALA A 147 -10.29 -12.45 -2.67
N VAL A 148 -11.00 -11.60 -3.42
CA VAL A 148 -11.54 -10.33 -2.89
C VAL A 148 -12.82 -10.50 -2.06
N GLN A 149 -13.59 -11.57 -2.29
CA GLN A 149 -14.85 -11.83 -1.57
C GLN A 149 -14.67 -12.63 -0.27
N ASN A 150 -13.54 -13.31 -0.10
CA ASN A 150 -13.26 -14.12 1.09
C ASN A 150 -12.32 -13.39 2.07
N PRO A 151 -12.30 -13.82 3.36
CA PRO A 151 -11.29 -13.36 4.30
C PRO A 151 -9.86 -13.51 3.73
N GLN A 152 -8.97 -12.57 4.08
CA GLN A 152 -7.60 -12.50 3.57
C GLN A 152 -6.56 -12.50 4.70
N ALA A 153 -5.51 -13.29 4.51
CA ALA A 153 -4.28 -13.16 5.27
C ALA A 153 -3.42 -12.11 4.59
N ARG A 154 -2.86 -11.18 5.37
CA ARG A 154 -2.15 -10.01 4.87
C ARG A 154 -0.82 -9.81 5.57
N ASN A 155 0.10 -9.14 4.89
CA ASN A 155 1.39 -8.67 5.38
C ASN A 155 1.60 -7.20 4.97
N HIS A 156 2.83 -6.72 5.10
CA HIS A 156 3.25 -5.36 4.77
C HIS A 156 3.51 -5.18 3.28
N TRP A 157 2.52 -5.48 2.44
CA TRP A 157 2.57 -5.24 1.00
C TRP A 157 1.40 -4.35 0.57
N LEU A 158 1.68 -3.43 -0.34
CA LEU A 158 0.68 -2.62 -1.03
C LEU A 158 0.71 -3.00 -2.51
N GLY A 159 -0.23 -3.86 -2.91
CA GLY A 159 -0.19 -4.48 -4.23
C GLY A 159 1.08 -5.32 -4.41
N GLU A 160 1.81 -5.04 -5.47
CA GLU A 160 3.10 -5.65 -5.81
C GLU A 160 4.28 -5.06 -5.05
N HIS A 161 4.10 -4.00 -4.26
CA HIS A 161 5.23 -3.29 -3.65
C HIS A 161 5.32 -3.52 -2.14
N PRO A 162 6.50 -3.89 -1.59
CA PRO A 162 6.67 -4.05 -0.16
C PRO A 162 6.66 -2.70 0.57
N LEU A 163 6.02 -2.68 1.74
CA LEU A 163 6.00 -1.55 2.66
C LEU A 163 7.05 -1.70 3.74
N TYR A 164 7.62 -0.58 4.18
CA TYR A 164 8.52 -0.58 5.31
C TYR A 164 7.72 -0.64 6.61
N ALA A 165 7.69 -1.84 7.21
CA ALA A 165 6.84 -2.15 8.37
C ALA A 165 6.97 -1.17 9.55
N LYS A 166 8.15 -0.57 9.76
CA LYS A 166 8.36 0.40 10.87
C LYS A 166 7.68 1.75 10.66
N ASN A 167 7.35 2.08 9.41
CA ASN A 167 6.68 3.32 9.05
C ASN A 167 5.17 3.13 8.89
N LEU A 168 4.66 1.92 9.11
CA LEU A 168 3.22 1.69 9.12
C LEU A 168 2.59 2.30 10.37
N PRO A 169 1.32 2.76 10.26
CA PRO A 169 0.63 3.37 11.38
C PRO A 169 0.51 2.36 12.54
N HIS A 170 0.94 2.79 13.72
CA HIS A 170 0.93 2.02 14.95
C HIS A 170 0.35 2.86 16.09
N GLY A 171 -0.30 2.17 17.05
CA GLY A 171 -0.72 2.77 18.30
C GLY A 171 0.44 2.98 19.26
N GLU A 172 0.19 3.66 20.38
CA GLU A 172 1.19 3.92 21.43
C GLU A 172 1.75 2.62 22.04
N SER A 173 0.96 1.55 22.03
CA SER A 173 1.38 0.21 22.46
C SER A 173 2.31 -0.49 21.47
N GLY A 174 2.55 0.12 20.29
CA GLY A 174 3.30 -0.48 19.19
C GLY A 174 2.48 -1.43 18.32
N ARG A 175 1.16 -1.63 18.59
CA ARG A 175 0.31 -2.46 17.72
C ARG A 175 0.14 -1.79 16.35
N CYS A 176 0.30 -2.56 15.27
CA CYS A 176 -0.01 -2.09 13.92
C CYS A 176 -1.52 -1.88 13.78
N VAL A 177 -1.93 -0.73 13.25
CA VAL A 177 -3.34 -0.41 12.99
C VAL A 177 -3.65 -0.31 11.49
N PHE A 178 -2.64 -0.55 10.63
CA PHE A 178 -2.78 -0.43 9.19
C PHE A 178 -3.66 -1.54 8.59
N LEU A 179 -4.90 -1.21 8.21
CA LEU A 179 -5.88 -2.20 7.72
C LEU A 179 -5.33 -3.13 6.63
N LEU A 180 -4.57 -2.61 5.66
CA LEU A 180 -4.03 -3.41 4.55
C LEU A 180 -2.92 -4.39 4.96
N SER A 181 -2.47 -4.35 6.22
CA SER A 181 -1.52 -5.32 6.77
C SER A 181 -2.10 -6.24 7.83
N LEU A 182 -3.37 -6.06 8.20
CA LEU A 182 -4.02 -6.87 9.22
C LEU A 182 -4.69 -8.10 8.60
N THR A 183 -4.39 -9.28 9.14
CA THR A 183 -5.03 -10.53 8.74
C THR A 183 -6.42 -10.64 9.35
N ASN A 184 -7.39 -11.11 8.56
CA ASN A 184 -8.75 -11.35 9.05
C ASN A 184 -8.80 -12.43 10.14
N LYS A 185 -9.75 -12.29 11.07
CA LYS A 185 -9.94 -13.24 12.19
C LYS A 185 -10.14 -14.68 11.71
N ALA A 186 -10.92 -14.86 10.65
CA ALA A 186 -11.21 -16.17 10.06
C ALA A 186 -9.96 -16.92 9.56
N LEU A 187 -8.84 -16.23 9.38
CA LEU A 187 -7.57 -16.79 8.94
C LEU A 187 -6.48 -16.74 10.03
N GLY A 188 -6.88 -16.66 11.30
CA GLY A 188 -5.98 -16.65 12.44
C GLY A 188 -5.46 -15.26 12.84
N GLY A 189 -6.07 -14.19 12.33
CA GLY A 189 -5.83 -12.82 12.81
C GLY A 189 -6.45 -12.56 14.19
N THR A 190 -6.05 -11.46 14.81
CA THR A 190 -6.53 -11.02 16.14
C THR A 190 -7.98 -10.54 16.13
N GLY A 191 -8.55 -10.26 14.95
CA GLY A 191 -9.84 -9.58 14.78
C GLY A 191 -9.73 -8.06 14.67
N ASP A 192 -8.51 -7.51 14.73
CA ASP A 192 -8.26 -6.07 14.62
C ASP A 192 -8.66 -5.52 13.25
N HIS A 193 -8.48 -6.28 12.16
CA HIS A 193 -8.89 -5.83 10.82
C HIS A 193 -10.39 -5.48 10.78
N GLU A 194 -11.24 -6.39 11.22
CA GLU A 194 -12.69 -6.21 11.23
C GLU A 194 -13.11 -5.11 12.21
N ALA A 195 -12.55 -5.13 13.42
CA ALA A 195 -12.88 -4.18 14.48
C ALA A 195 -12.49 -2.73 14.09
N PHE A 196 -11.28 -2.52 13.57
CA PHE A 196 -10.80 -1.19 13.18
C PHE A 196 -11.50 -0.68 11.93
N ARG A 197 -11.81 -1.56 10.97
CA ARG A 197 -12.63 -1.19 9.80
C ARG A 197 -14.02 -0.72 10.24
N GLN A 198 -14.65 -1.41 11.19
CA GLN A 198 -15.96 -1.01 11.70
C GLN A 198 -15.87 0.31 12.48
N CYS A 199 -14.86 0.48 13.33
CA CYS A 199 -14.58 1.73 14.05
C CYS A 199 -14.46 2.93 13.09
N MET A 200 -13.70 2.75 12.00
CA MET A 200 -13.55 3.75 10.94
C MET A 200 -14.87 4.11 10.29
N ILE A 201 -15.68 3.11 9.91
CA ILE A 201 -16.99 3.32 9.28
C ILE A 201 -17.91 4.10 10.23
N ASP A 202 -18.07 3.62 11.46
CA ASP A 202 -19.00 4.19 12.44
C ASP A 202 -18.61 5.61 12.86
N THR A 203 -17.32 5.96 12.81
CA THR A 203 -16.81 7.28 13.20
C THR A 203 -16.90 8.29 12.06
N LEU A 204 -16.57 7.89 10.81
CA LEU A 204 -16.32 8.83 9.72
C LEU A 204 -17.45 8.88 8.68
N PHE A 205 -18.20 7.79 8.51
CA PHE A 205 -19.25 7.68 7.51
C PHE A 205 -20.62 7.80 8.19
N THR A 206 -20.93 9.04 8.59
CA THR A 206 -22.09 9.37 9.42
C THR A 206 -23.08 10.26 8.64
N PRO A 207 -24.32 10.48 9.13
CA PRO A 207 -25.22 11.46 8.51
C PRO A 207 -24.61 12.86 8.38
N ALA A 208 -23.68 13.24 9.28
CA ALA A 208 -22.96 14.50 9.20
C ALA A 208 -21.98 14.55 8.01
N SER A 209 -21.28 13.45 7.70
CA SER A 209 -20.42 13.40 6.51
C SER A 209 -21.25 13.47 5.23
N VAL A 210 -22.37 12.75 5.17
CA VAL A 210 -23.31 12.80 4.02
C VAL A 210 -23.86 14.21 3.81
N THR A 211 -24.21 14.92 4.89
CA THR A 211 -24.66 16.32 4.80
C THR A 211 -23.57 17.21 4.21
N ARG A 212 -22.31 17.01 4.60
CA ARG A 212 -21.17 17.79 4.09
C ARG A 212 -20.86 17.50 2.63
N GLU A 213 -21.24 16.36 2.05
CA GLU A 213 -20.98 16.05 0.63
C GLU A 213 -21.59 17.09 -0.32
N THR A 214 -22.69 17.70 0.09
CA THR A 214 -23.51 18.61 -0.74
C THR A 214 -23.79 19.96 -0.06
N ASP A 215 -23.05 20.31 0.99
CA ASP A 215 -23.18 21.63 1.62
C ASP A 215 -22.59 22.75 0.75
N ASP A 216 -22.82 24.00 1.17
CA ASP A 216 -22.37 25.19 0.43
C ASP A 216 -20.86 25.20 0.17
N LEU A 217 -20.06 24.68 1.11
CA LEU A 217 -18.61 24.63 0.97
C LEU A 217 -18.20 23.57 -0.05
N SER A 218 -18.79 22.38 0.00
CA SER A 218 -18.58 21.32 -0.98
C SER A 218 -18.99 21.76 -2.39
N ILE A 219 -20.15 22.40 -2.54
CA ILE A 219 -20.60 22.96 -3.82
C ILE A 219 -19.61 24.02 -4.32
N LYS A 220 -19.10 24.88 -3.43
CA LYS A 220 -18.07 25.87 -3.77
C LYS A 220 -16.78 25.20 -4.27
N LEU A 221 -16.30 24.16 -3.59
CA LEU A 221 -15.11 23.42 -3.99
C LEU A 221 -15.28 22.74 -5.37
N MET A 222 -16.46 22.16 -5.63
CA MET A 222 -16.79 21.56 -6.93
C MET A 222 -16.78 22.60 -8.06
N LYS A 223 -17.34 23.80 -7.82
CA LYS A 223 -17.30 24.90 -8.79
C LYS A 223 -15.86 25.36 -9.07
N GLN A 224 -15.04 25.50 -8.03
CA GLN A 224 -13.62 25.83 -8.19
C GLN A 224 -12.85 24.77 -8.97
N LEU A 225 -13.17 23.48 -8.78
CA LEU A 225 -12.59 22.41 -9.57
C LEU A 225 -12.97 22.53 -11.05
N ALA A 226 -14.23 22.80 -11.37
CA ALA A 226 -14.69 23.01 -12.74
C ALA A 226 -14.01 24.22 -13.40
N GLU A 227 -13.92 25.35 -12.70
CA GLU A 227 -13.19 26.54 -13.17
C GLU A 227 -11.71 26.24 -13.41
N ALA A 228 -11.08 25.47 -12.54
CA ALA A 228 -9.70 25.02 -12.71
C ALA A 228 -9.54 24.09 -13.93
N TYR A 229 -10.49 23.20 -14.17
CA TYR A 229 -10.48 22.31 -15.33
C TYR A 229 -10.55 23.07 -16.65
N GLU A 230 -11.36 24.13 -16.72
CA GLU A 230 -11.50 24.97 -17.91
C GLU A 230 -10.30 25.89 -18.15
N SER A 231 -9.70 26.43 -17.08
CA SER A 231 -8.70 27.49 -17.17
C SER A 231 -7.24 27.00 -17.18
N MET A 232 -6.97 25.82 -16.62
CA MET A 232 -5.62 25.27 -16.54
C MET A 232 -5.29 24.45 -17.79
N ALA A 233 -4.01 24.42 -18.16
CA ALA A 233 -3.54 23.44 -19.12
C ALA A 233 -3.78 22.02 -18.58
N ASN A 234 -4.23 21.09 -19.43
CA ASN A 234 -4.62 19.71 -19.06
C ASN A 234 -3.60 19.04 -18.11
N HIS A 235 -2.32 19.02 -18.48
CA HIS A 235 -1.26 18.46 -17.64
C HIS A 235 -1.15 19.18 -16.27
N ALA A 236 -1.27 20.50 -16.24
CA ALA A 236 -1.21 21.26 -14.98
C ALA A 236 -2.41 20.94 -14.08
N PHE A 237 -3.62 20.79 -14.63
CA PHE A 237 -4.81 20.43 -13.85
C PHE A 237 -4.63 19.09 -13.12
N PHE A 238 -4.13 18.05 -13.82
CA PHE A 238 -4.03 16.71 -13.25
C PHE A 238 -2.82 16.52 -12.32
N PHE A 239 -1.68 17.16 -12.61
CA PHE A 239 -0.40 16.85 -11.97
C PHE A 239 0.17 17.96 -11.07
N SER A 240 -0.39 19.17 -11.08
CA SER A 240 0.01 20.22 -10.13
C SER A 240 -0.64 20.05 -8.75
N ASN A 241 -0.14 20.79 -7.77
CA ASN A 241 -0.75 20.84 -6.43
C ASN A 241 -2.05 21.65 -6.40
N ASP A 242 -2.28 22.60 -7.32
CA ASP A 242 -3.38 23.56 -7.28
C ASP A 242 -4.66 23.10 -7.99
N GLY A 243 -4.55 22.11 -8.89
CA GLY A 243 -5.68 21.55 -9.65
C GLY A 243 -6.48 20.51 -8.85
N GLN A 244 -6.69 19.32 -9.43
CA GLN A 244 -7.47 18.27 -8.77
C GLN A 244 -6.90 17.84 -7.41
N GLN A 245 -5.60 18.00 -7.18
CA GLN A 245 -4.95 17.60 -5.93
C GLN A 245 -5.41 18.43 -4.74
N LEU A 246 -5.48 19.76 -4.91
CA LEU A 246 -5.99 20.66 -3.88
C LEU A 246 -7.47 20.37 -3.61
N PHE A 247 -8.26 20.13 -4.66
CA PHE A 247 -9.67 19.77 -4.52
C PHE A 247 -9.85 18.51 -3.67
N TRP A 248 -9.23 17.38 -4.03
CA TRP A 248 -9.40 16.13 -3.28
C TRP A 248 -8.86 16.22 -1.85
N THR A 249 -7.81 17.01 -1.64
CA THR A 249 -7.33 17.30 -0.29
C THR A 249 -8.40 18.08 0.49
N LYS A 250 -8.92 19.19 -0.01
CA LYS A 250 -9.94 19.97 0.72
C LYS A 250 -11.25 19.22 0.88
N TYR A 251 -11.80 18.68 -0.21
CA TYR A 251 -13.12 18.06 -0.24
C TYR A 251 -13.21 16.87 0.71
N LEU A 252 -12.30 15.90 0.61
CA LEU A 252 -12.37 14.70 1.46
C LEU A 252 -12.14 15.02 2.93
N HIS A 253 -11.29 16.01 3.24
CA HIS A 253 -11.00 16.40 4.61
C HIS A 253 -12.15 17.17 5.26
N HIS A 254 -12.85 18.00 4.49
CA HIS A 254 -14.11 18.60 4.90
C HIS A 254 -15.19 17.53 5.11
N VAL A 255 -15.45 16.70 4.09
CA VAL A 255 -16.54 15.73 4.11
C VAL A 255 -16.38 14.69 5.23
N LEU A 256 -15.21 14.06 5.34
CA LEU A 256 -15.02 12.96 6.30
C LEU A 256 -14.78 13.47 7.72
N PHE A 257 -14.00 14.53 7.89
CA PHE A 257 -13.55 14.97 9.23
C PHE A 257 -14.28 16.23 9.72
N GLY A 258 -14.82 17.05 8.83
CA GLY A 258 -15.41 18.35 9.17
C GLY A 258 -14.37 19.42 9.42
N LEU A 259 -13.19 19.30 8.83
CA LEU A 259 -12.14 20.28 8.98
C LEU A 259 -12.51 21.58 8.26
N ASP A 260 -12.17 22.72 8.86
CA ASP A 260 -12.24 24.02 8.21
C ASP A 260 -11.11 24.14 7.18
N ILE A 261 -11.41 23.76 5.94
CA ILE A 261 -10.43 23.73 4.84
C ILE A 261 -10.17 25.11 4.21
N GLU A 262 -10.83 26.17 4.70
CA GLU A 262 -10.52 27.56 4.36
C GLU A 262 -9.49 28.15 5.32
N SER A 263 -9.31 27.54 6.50
CA SER A 263 -8.26 27.89 7.44
C SER A 263 -6.87 27.60 6.89
N LYS A 264 -6.03 28.63 6.88
CA LYS A 264 -4.61 28.51 6.52
C LYS A 264 -3.87 27.53 7.43
N GLU A 265 -4.18 27.50 8.72
CA GLU A 265 -3.52 26.60 9.68
C GLU A 265 -3.80 25.13 9.38
N VAL A 266 -5.06 24.82 9.03
CA VAL A 266 -5.48 23.48 8.62
C VAL A 266 -4.74 23.08 7.34
N MET A 267 -4.75 23.93 6.32
CA MET A 267 -4.10 23.63 5.05
C MET A 267 -2.56 23.53 5.17
N ASP A 268 -1.91 24.40 5.95
CA ASP A 268 -0.48 24.32 6.25
C ASP A 268 -0.10 23.01 6.95
N THR A 269 -1.03 22.41 7.69
CA THR A 269 -0.84 21.11 8.35
C THR A 269 -1.01 19.94 7.37
N LEU A 270 -1.99 20.02 6.45
CA LEU A 270 -2.29 18.97 5.49
C LEU A 270 -1.29 18.92 4.33
N ASN A 271 -0.94 20.07 3.76
CA ASN A 271 -0.18 20.16 2.51
C ASN A 271 1.13 19.37 2.52
N PRO A 272 1.99 19.39 3.56
CA PRO A 272 3.22 18.60 3.57
C PRO A 272 3.01 17.09 3.41
N MET A 273 1.85 16.57 3.83
CA MET A 273 1.52 15.15 3.69
C MET A 273 0.89 14.84 2.33
N PHE A 274 0.01 15.72 1.85
CA PHE A 274 -0.86 15.46 0.70
C PHE A 274 -0.38 16.07 -0.61
N GLU A 275 0.63 16.95 -0.61
CA GLU A 275 1.26 17.51 -1.81
C GLU A 275 2.41 16.64 -2.35
N GLY A 276 2.62 16.64 -3.68
CA GLY A 276 3.71 15.90 -4.32
C GLY A 276 3.70 14.38 -4.08
N GLN A 277 4.89 13.76 -4.05
CA GLN A 277 5.09 12.31 -3.86
C GLN A 277 5.70 11.93 -2.50
N GLY A 278 6.25 12.90 -1.75
CA GLY A 278 7.03 12.65 -0.53
C GLY A 278 6.29 11.86 0.55
N GLY A 279 5.00 12.15 0.75
CA GLY A 279 4.17 11.45 1.73
C GLY A 279 3.93 9.96 1.41
N LEU A 280 3.99 9.56 0.14
CA LEU A 280 3.90 8.14 -0.27
C LEU A 280 5.24 7.43 -0.03
N SER A 281 6.36 8.06 -0.39
CA SER A 281 7.71 7.50 -0.23
C SER A 281 8.05 7.14 1.22
N HIS A 282 7.37 7.73 2.21
CA HIS A 282 7.49 7.34 3.61
C HIS A 282 7.20 5.85 3.85
N TYR A 283 6.22 5.29 3.16
CA TYR A 283 5.75 3.93 3.41
C TYR A 283 6.46 2.87 2.54
N LEU A 284 6.97 3.26 1.38
CA LEU A 284 7.43 2.33 0.34
C LEU A 284 8.90 1.93 0.52
N GLU A 285 9.22 0.64 0.37
CA GLU A 285 10.62 0.20 0.27
C GLU A 285 11.27 0.65 -1.06
N PRO A 286 12.58 0.88 -1.13
CA PRO A 286 13.51 1.07 -0.01
C PRO A 286 13.42 2.48 0.60
N LEU A 287 12.62 3.38 0.00
CA LEU A 287 12.61 4.82 0.30
C LEU A 287 12.24 5.13 1.75
N GLY A 288 11.27 4.43 2.33
CA GLY A 288 10.80 4.64 3.71
C GLY A 288 11.90 4.46 4.76
N ARG A 289 13.00 3.80 4.41
CA ARG A 289 14.17 3.64 5.30
C ARG A 289 15.05 4.86 5.36
N LEU A 290 15.00 5.70 4.34
CA LEU A 290 15.91 6.83 4.20
C LEU A 290 15.37 8.00 5.02
N PRO A 291 16.18 8.59 5.92
CA PRO A 291 15.71 9.64 6.84
C PRO A 291 15.04 10.84 6.15
N PHE A 292 15.45 11.16 4.93
CA PHE A 292 14.91 12.28 4.15
C PHE A 292 13.52 12.01 3.54
N PHE A 293 13.02 10.78 3.55
CA PHE A 293 11.63 10.42 3.24
C PHE A 293 10.79 10.18 4.50
N SER A 294 11.36 10.38 5.69
CA SER A 294 10.64 10.26 6.95
C SER A 294 9.60 11.37 7.11
N ASN A 295 8.35 10.99 7.32
CA ASN A 295 7.23 11.91 7.55
C ASN A 295 6.58 11.73 8.93
N HIS A 296 7.26 11.09 9.90
CA HIS A 296 6.68 10.84 11.23
C HIS A 296 6.12 12.11 11.88
N ALA A 297 6.90 13.19 11.92
CA ALA A 297 6.45 14.45 12.52
C ALA A 297 5.27 15.10 11.78
N VAL A 298 5.18 14.91 10.46
CA VAL A 298 4.05 15.40 9.64
C VAL A 298 2.81 14.55 9.92
N ILE A 299 2.95 13.22 9.94
CA ILE A 299 1.89 12.27 10.26
C ILE A 299 1.35 12.51 11.66
N ASP A 300 2.21 12.80 12.64
CA ASP A 300 1.78 13.11 14.00
C ASP A 300 0.94 14.38 14.08
N LYS A 301 1.32 15.43 13.33
CA LYS A 301 0.57 16.68 13.25
C LYS A 301 -0.78 16.50 12.57
N VAL A 302 -0.82 15.81 11.43
CA VAL A 302 -2.08 15.52 10.71
C VAL A 302 -2.98 14.61 11.55
N GLY A 303 -2.41 13.60 12.21
CA GLY A 303 -3.16 12.74 13.13
C GLY A 303 -3.73 13.51 14.31
N ALA A 304 -2.98 14.44 14.89
CA ALA A 304 -3.49 15.31 15.96
C ALA A 304 -4.59 16.27 15.47
N LEU A 305 -4.52 16.72 14.21
CA LEU A 305 -5.59 17.50 13.57
C LEU A 305 -6.86 16.66 13.39
N TYR A 306 -6.75 15.41 12.93
CA TYR A 306 -7.90 14.50 12.79
C TYR A 306 -8.53 14.15 14.14
N GLU A 307 -7.73 13.88 15.15
CA GLU A 307 -8.20 13.55 16.50
C GLU A 307 -9.04 14.68 17.11
N LYS A 308 -8.74 15.94 16.76
CA LYS A 308 -9.49 17.14 17.20
C LYS A 308 -10.63 17.52 16.25
N SER A 309 -10.84 16.78 15.17
CA SER A 309 -11.83 17.13 14.15
C SER A 309 -13.27 16.90 14.67
N PRO A 310 -14.27 17.58 14.08
CA PRO A 310 -15.67 17.35 14.42
C PRO A 310 -16.12 15.88 14.32
N ALA A 311 -15.56 15.09 13.40
CA ALA A 311 -15.89 13.67 13.29
C ALA A 311 -15.49 12.85 14.52
N PHE A 312 -14.47 13.29 15.26
CA PHE A 312 -13.97 12.62 16.46
C PHE A 312 -14.53 13.19 17.77
N ALA A 313 -15.35 14.24 17.72
CA ALA A 313 -15.83 14.96 18.91
C ALA A 313 -16.52 14.06 19.96
N ASN A 314 -17.17 12.99 19.50
CA ASN A 314 -17.88 12.02 20.35
C ASN A 314 -17.25 10.63 20.31
N PHE A 315 -15.98 10.51 19.91
CA PHE A 315 -15.30 9.23 19.83
C PHE A 315 -15.25 8.57 21.22
N GLN A 316 -15.58 7.29 21.27
CA GLN A 316 -15.51 6.49 22.49
C GLN A 316 -14.69 5.24 22.23
N VAL A 317 -13.78 4.94 23.16
CA VAL A 317 -13.05 3.67 23.16
C VAL A 317 -14.02 2.57 23.56
N LYS A 318 -14.27 1.62 22.65
CA LYS A 318 -15.23 0.55 22.85
C LYS A 318 -14.61 -0.85 22.70
N PRO A 319 -15.05 -1.85 23.48
CA PRO A 319 -14.57 -3.23 23.35
C PRO A 319 -14.84 -3.84 21.97
N GLU A 320 -15.96 -3.53 21.31
CA GLU A 320 -16.27 -4.04 19.97
C GLU A 320 -15.29 -3.56 18.88
N TYR A 321 -14.58 -2.46 19.14
CA TYR A 321 -13.52 -1.93 18.29
C TYR A 321 -12.12 -2.37 18.76
N ASN A 322 -12.03 -3.44 19.54
CA ASN A 322 -10.78 -3.90 20.18
C ASN A 322 -10.06 -2.78 20.95
N ASN A 323 -10.84 -1.91 21.61
CA ASN A 323 -10.36 -0.75 22.34
C ASN A 323 -9.45 0.16 21.49
N MET A 324 -9.78 0.35 20.21
CA MET A 324 -9.10 1.32 19.36
C MET A 324 -9.22 2.73 19.95
N THR A 325 -8.11 3.46 20.02
CA THR A 325 -8.09 4.85 20.49
C THR A 325 -8.37 5.82 19.34
N ALA A 326 -8.77 7.05 19.69
CA ALA A 326 -8.95 8.12 18.71
C ALA A 326 -7.64 8.39 17.95
N LYS A 327 -6.51 8.42 18.66
CA LYS A 327 -5.18 8.59 18.06
C LYS A 327 -4.83 7.48 17.08
N GLU A 328 -5.11 6.23 17.40
CA GLU A 328 -4.88 5.09 16.50
C GLU A 328 -5.70 5.21 15.22
N LEU A 329 -6.98 5.54 15.34
CA LEU A 329 -7.83 5.74 14.17
C LEU A 329 -7.38 6.94 13.34
N ALA A 330 -6.98 8.04 14.00
CA ALA A 330 -6.46 9.22 13.31
C ALA A 330 -5.19 8.92 12.52
N VAL A 331 -4.21 8.20 13.10
CA VAL A 331 -2.95 7.86 12.42
C VAL A 331 -3.19 6.83 11.30
N LEU A 332 -4.09 5.85 11.49
CA LEU A 332 -4.57 4.99 10.42
C LEU A 332 -5.13 5.82 9.25
N MET A 333 -5.99 6.79 9.56
CA MET A 333 -6.63 7.62 8.56
C MET A 333 -5.65 8.49 7.79
N VAL A 334 -4.55 8.95 8.39
CA VAL A 334 -3.51 9.69 7.65
C VAL A 334 -2.97 8.82 6.51
N SER A 335 -2.68 7.54 6.79
CA SER A 335 -2.20 6.60 5.77
C SER A 335 -3.28 6.29 4.72
N ILE A 336 -4.54 6.06 5.13
CA ILE A 336 -5.65 5.78 4.20
C ILE A 336 -5.90 6.98 3.28
N MET A 337 -5.99 8.19 3.84
CA MET A 337 -6.20 9.42 3.08
C MET A 337 -5.09 9.67 2.08
N ARG A 338 -3.84 9.34 2.44
CA ARG A 338 -2.70 9.58 1.55
C ARG A 338 -2.62 8.54 0.43
N ILE A 339 -2.71 7.26 0.79
CA ILE A 339 -2.49 6.15 -0.13
C ILE A 339 -3.70 5.94 -1.06
N ALA A 340 -4.92 5.99 -0.52
CA ALA A 340 -6.14 5.65 -1.25
C ALA A 340 -7.05 6.87 -1.47
N GLY A 341 -7.32 7.65 -0.42
CA GLY A 341 -8.29 8.76 -0.48
C GLY A 341 -7.96 9.79 -1.56
N VAL A 342 -6.88 10.55 -1.39
CA VAL A 342 -6.47 11.60 -2.33
C VAL A 342 -5.87 10.99 -3.60
N GLN A 343 -4.91 10.06 -3.49
CA GLN A 343 -4.21 9.52 -4.65
C GLN A 343 -5.13 8.71 -5.58
N GLY A 344 -5.98 7.83 -5.02
CA GLY A 344 -6.90 7.01 -5.80
C GLY A 344 -7.98 7.84 -6.50
N SER A 345 -8.56 8.83 -5.80
CA SER A 345 -9.59 9.70 -6.39
C SER A 345 -9.03 10.56 -7.52
N ARG A 346 -7.81 11.10 -7.36
CA ARG A 346 -7.09 11.82 -8.42
C ARG A 346 -6.84 10.96 -9.65
N MET A 347 -6.38 9.72 -9.43
CA MET A 347 -6.10 8.81 -10.53
C MET A 347 -7.39 8.43 -11.26
N CYS A 348 -8.48 8.19 -10.54
CA CYS A 348 -9.79 7.92 -11.13
C CYS A 348 -10.29 9.09 -12.00
N LEU A 349 -10.22 10.33 -11.48
CA LEU A 349 -10.61 11.52 -12.24
C LEU A 349 -9.73 11.73 -13.48
N TRP A 350 -8.42 11.56 -13.35
CA TRP A 350 -7.49 11.61 -14.48
C TRP A 350 -7.87 10.61 -15.57
N LEU A 351 -8.11 9.34 -15.20
CA LEU A 351 -8.49 8.30 -16.16
C LEU A 351 -9.81 8.59 -16.86
N CYS A 352 -10.77 9.21 -16.16
CA CYS A 352 -12.09 9.52 -16.72
C CYS A 352 -12.09 10.75 -17.64
N ALA A 353 -11.18 11.72 -17.45
CA ALA A 353 -11.32 13.03 -18.08
C ALA A 353 -10.09 13.54 -18.85
N SER A 354 -8.90 12.97 -18.68
CA SER A 354 -7.67 13.55 -19.25
C SER A 354 -7.52 13.34 -20.76
N GLY A 355 -8.09 12.26 -21.28
CA GLY A 355 -7.86 11.79 -22.64
C GLY A 355 -6.70 10.80 -22.78
N ASP A 356 -6.02 10.46 -21.67
CA ASP A 356 -4.87 9.56 -21.69
C ASP A 356 -5.30 8.10 -21.82
N SER A 357 -4.54 7.34 -22.61
CA SER A 357 -4.64 5.88 -22.71
C SER A 357 -3.73 5.22 -21.68
N HIS A 358 -4.24 4.22 -20.98
CA HIS A 358 -3.51 3.51 -19.93
C HIS A 358 -4.11 2.12 -19.69
N GLY A 359 -3.28 1.11 -19.48
CA GLY A 359 -3.71 -0.26 -19.31
C GLY A 359 -4.38 -0.85 -20.55
N SER A 360 -5.61 -1.30 -20.39
CA SER A 360 -6.44 -1.80 -21.51
C SER A 360 -7.31 -0.71 -22.13
N LEU A 361 -7.29 0.51 -21.59
CA LEU A 361 -7.94 1.67 -22.21
C LEU A 361 -7.04 2.18 -23.35
N THR A 362 -7.29 1.71 -24.57
CA THR A 362 -6.48 2.02 -25.76
C THR A 362 -7.00 3.21 -26.57
N MET A 363 -7.94 3.98 -26.02
CA MET A 363 -8.62 5.08 -26.72
C MET A 363 -8.84 6.26 -25.78
N ASP A 364 -9.00 7.44 -26.36
CA ASP A 364 -9.36 8.68 -25.66
C ASP A 364 -10.81 8.57 -25.15
N PRO A 365 -11.06 8.64 -23.83
CA PRO A 365 -12.40 8.53 -23.28
C PRO A 365 -13.23 9.84 -23.37
N ARG A 366 -12.61 10.99 -23.69
CA ARG A 366 -13.30 12.30 -23.70
C ARG A 366 -14.51 12.39 -24.64
N PRO A 367 -14.50 11.80 -25.86
CA PRO A 367 -15.68 11.82 -26.71
C PRO A 367 -16.93 11.16 -26.10
N PHE A 368 -16.76 10.27 -25.11
CA PHE A 368 -17.87 9.67 -24.35
C PHE A 368 -18.22 10.52 -23.14
N TRP A 369 -17.21 11.01 -22.43
CA TRP A 369 -17.40 11.98 -21.33
C TRP A 369 -18.26 13.17 -21.75
N ASP A 370 -17.98 13.73 -22.93
CA ASP A 370 -18.67 14.92 -23.46
C ASP A 370 -20.12 14.66 -23.90
N THR A 371 -20.54 13.38 -23.98
CA THR A 371 -21.90 12.99 -24.40
C THR A 371 -22.74 12.37 -23.29
N LEU A 372 -22.19 12.22 -22.08
CA LEU A 372 -22.91 11.65 -20.93
C LEU A 372 -24.16 12.47 -20.58
N ASN A 373 -25.28 11.78 -20.40
CA ASN A 373 -26.44 12.38 -19.74
C ASN A 373 -26.17 12.51 -18.24
N LEU A 374 -25.83 13.71 -17.78
CA LEU A 374 -25.51 13.97 -16.38
C LEU A 374 -26.72 13.82 -15.43
N ASP A 375 -27.95 13.82 -15.96
CA ASP A 375 -29.17 13.55 -15.18
C ASP A 375 -29.44 12.04 -15.03
N ASP A 376 -28.70 11.17 -15.73
CA ASP A 376 -28.79 9.71 -15.62
C ASP A 376 -27.61 9.18 -14.80
N GLU A 377 -27.85 9.00 -13.50
CA GLU A 377 -26.84 8.48 -12.57
C GLU A 377 -26.32 7.09 -12.98
N ASP A 378 -27.16 6.26 -13.60
CA ASP A 378 -26.76 4.91 -14.06
C ASP A 378 -25.81 5.00 -15.26
N GLU A 379 -26.03 5.94 -16.18
CA GLU A 379 -25.14 6.18 -17.31
C GLU A 379 -23.76 6.65 -16.84
N VAL A 380 -23.72 7.66 -15.97
CA VAL A 380 -22.48 8.19 -15.39
C VAL A 380 -21.73 7.10 -14.61
N LEU A 381 -22.45 6.31 -13.80
CA LEU A 381 -21.85 5.21 -13.05
C LEU A 381 -21.25 4.14 -13.98
N ARG A 382 -21.98 3.72 -15.02
CA ARG A 382 -21.47 2.73 -15.99
C ARG A 382 -20.24 3.22 -16.73
N TYR A 383 -20.20 4.49 -17.09
CA TYR A 383 -19.01 5.10 -17.70
C TYR A 383 -17.80 5.00 -16.76
N ILE A 384 -17.94 5.46 -15.52
CA ILE A 384 -16.85 5.40 -14.52
C ILE A 384 -16.40 3.95 -14.29
N LEU A 385 -17.35 3.02 -14.17
CA LEU A 385 -17.05 1.60 -13.99
C LEU A 385 -16.32 1.00 -15.19
N GLU A 386 -16.68 1.36 -16.43
CA GLU A 386 -16.03 0.84 -17.62
C GLU A 386 -14.60 1.39 -17.78
N VAL A 387 -14.40 2.69 -17.57
CA VAL A 387 -13.06 3.30 -17.57
C VAL A 387 -12.18 2.66 -16.50
N THR A 388 -12.69 2.51 -15.28
CA THR A 388 -11.93 1.90 -14.17
C THR A 388 -11.76 0.39 -14.32
N ARG A 389 -12.65 -0.31 -15.05
CA ARG A 389 -12.45 -1.71 -15.44
C ARG A 389 -11.24 -1.83 -16.36
N LEU A 390 -11.17 -1.00 -17.41
CA LEU A 390 -10.11 -1.04 -18.43
C LEU A 390 -8.76 -0.48 -17.93
N SER A 391 -8.80 0.47 -17.00
CA SER A 391 -7.63 1.09 -16.41
C SER A 391 -7.85 1.35 -14.92
N PRO A 392 -7.69 0.34 -14.06
CA PRO A 392 -7.99 0.51 -12.64
C PRO A 392 -6.97 1.42 -11.94
N PRO A 393 -7.41 2.37 -11.08
CA PRO A 393 -6.51 3.17 -10.24
C PRO A 393 -5.65 2.33 -9.29
N VAL A 394 -6.17 1.17 -8.89
CA VAL A 394 -5.44 0.16 -8.11
C VAL A 394 -5.35 -1.09 -8.97
N THR A 395 -4.15 -1.37 -9.44
CA THR A 395 -3.88 -2.45 -10.40
C THR A 395 -3.78 -3.82 -9.75
N ILE A 396 -3.14 -3.86 -8.58
CA ILE A 396 -2.79 -5.09 -7.89
C ILE A 396 -3.13 -4.93 -6.40
N SER A 397 -3.74 -5.97 -5.84
CA SER A 397 -3.81 -6.17 -4.39
C SER A 397 -2.95 -7.37 -3.98
N SER A 398 -2.77 -7.60 -2.69
CA SER A 398 -1.96 -8.72 -2.20
C SER A 398 -2.63 -9.45 -1.06
N ARG A 399 -2.32 -10.74 -0.98
CA ARG A 399 -2.64 -11.61 0.15
C ARG A 399 -1.55 -12.65 0.36
N ILE A 400 -1.66 -13.36 1.47
CA ILE A 400 -0.81 -14.51 1.80
C ILE A 400 -1.59 -15.80 1.59
N ALA A 401 -0.94 -16.80 1.00
CA ALA A 401 -1.47 -18.16 0.95
C ALA A 401 -1.57 -18.76 2.35
N THR A 402 -2.77 -19.16 2.78
CA THR A 402 -2.99 -19.80 4.10
C THR A 402 -2.77 -21.31 4.10
N GLU A 403 -2.64 -21.88 2.91
CA GLU A 403 -2.41 -23.29 2.62
C GLU A 403 -1.47 -23.41 1.42
N ASP A 404 -0.90 -24.60 1.22
CA ASP A 404 -0.17 -24.93 0.00
C ASP A 404 -1.15 -24.91 -1.19
N PHE A 405 -0.69 -24.45 -2.34
CA PHE A 405 -1.53 -24.36 -3.53
C PHE A 405 -0.75 -24.68 -4.81
N SER A 406 -1.48 -24.90 -5.89
CA SER A 406 -0.91 -25.13 -7.21
C SER A 406 -1.57 -24.20 -8.21
N CYS A 407 -0.80 -23.74 -9.19
CA CYS A 407 -1.36 -23.06 -10.36
C CYS A 407 -0.58 -23.43 -11.63
N GLU A 408 -1.23 -23.26 -12.77
CA GLU A 408 -0.58 -23.43 -14.07
C GLU A 408 0.09 -22.13 -14.49
N ILE A 409 1.37 -22.20 -14.85
CA ILE A 409 2.16 -21.10 -15.44
C ILE A 409 2.80 -21.64 -16.72
N SER A 410 2.54 -20.99 -17.85
CA SER A 410 3.07 -21.39 -19.16
C SER A 410 2.86 -22.88 -19.49
N GLY A 411 1.65 -23.42 -19.25
CA GLY A 411 1.31 -24.81 -19.58
C GLY A 411 1.84 -25.86 -18.60
N LYS A 412 2.43 -25.46 -17.47
CA LYS A 412 2.97 -26.37 -16.45
C LYS A 412 2.41 -26.05 -15.08
N THR A 413 2.04 -27.09 -14.33
CA THR A 413 1.62 -26.95 -12.94
C THR A 413 2.82 -26.77 -12.03
N TYR A 414 2.77 -25.75 -11.18
CA TYR A 414 3.75 -25.49 -10.13
C TYR A 414 3.07 -25.48 -8.77
N ASN A 415 3.81 -25.87 -7.73
CA ASN A 415 3.31 -25.97 -6.36
C ASN A 415 4.01 -24.95 -5.47
N PHE A 416 3.24 -24.20 -4.70
CA PHE A 416 3.74 -23.14 -3.83
C PHE A 416 3.34 -23.42 -2.39
N PRO A 417 4.25 -23.22 -1.43
CA PRO A 417 3.97 -23.48 -0.03
C PRO A 417 3.07 -22.41 0.58
N LYS A 418 2.38 -22.77 1.67
CA LYS A 418 1.74 -21.86 2.61
C LYS A 418 2.70 -20.72 2.97
N GLY A 419 2.14 -19.51 3.09
CA GLY A 419 2.87 -18.29 3.39
C GLY A 419 3.26 -17.50 2.15
N THR A 420 3.23 -18.10 0.96
CA THR A 420 3.60 -17.45 -0.30
C THR A 420 2.75 -16.20 -0.55
N ASN A 421 3.39 -15.11 -0.97
CA ASN A 421 2.69 -13.90 -1.37
C ASN A 421 1.97 -14.14 -2.69
N ILE A 422 0.68 -13.82 -2.71
CA ILE A 422 -0.17 -13.90 -3.89
C ILE A 422 -0.52 -12.48 -4.31
N GLY A 423 -0.14 -12.13 -5.54
CA GLY A 423 -0.62 -10.93 -6.20
C GLY A 423 -2.02 -11.18 -6.76
N ILE A 424 -2.91 -10.22 -6.54
CA ILE A 424 -4.29 -10.20 -7.04
C ILE A 424 -4.35 -9.08 -8.10
N PRO A 425 -3.95 -9.36 -9.36
CA PRO A 425 -3.92 -8.36 -10.41
C PRO A 425 -5.35 -8.10 -10.91
N LEU A 426 -6.00 -7.08 -10.34
CA LEU A 426 -7.34 -6.62 -10.71
C LEU A 426 -7.39 -6.25 -12.19
N VAL A 427 -6.32 -5.63 -12.69
CA VAL A 427 -6.17 -5.26 -14.10
C VAL A 427 -6.26 -6.45 -15.05
N TYR A 428 -5.85 -7.67 -14.65
CA TYR A 428 -5.98 -8.87 -15.49
C TYR A 428 -7.41 -9.40 -15.46
N ALA A 429 -7.95 -9.54 -14.25
CA ALA A 429 -9.29 -10.11 -14.04
C ALA A 429 -10.39 -9.26 -14.65
N ASN A 430 -10.21 -7.94 -14.71
CA ASN A 430 -11.20 -7.02 -15.26
C ASN A 430 -11.40 -7.15 -16.78
N VAL A 431 -10.41 -7.70 -17.49
CA VAL A 431 -10.46 -7.92 -18.95
C VAL A 431 -10.40 -9.40 -19.31
N ASP A 432 -10.54 -10.28 -18.31
CA ASP A 432 -10.61 -11.71 -18.52
C ASP A 432 -11.98 -12.10 -19.07
N GLU A 433 -12.03 -12.53 -20.34
CA GLU A 433 -13.27 -12.88 -21.04
C GLU A 433 -13.77 -14.31 -20.78
N THR A 434 -13.00 -15.12 -20.03
CA THR A 434 -13.34 -16.52 -19.72
C THR A 434 -13.61 -16.71 -18.24
#